data_AF-A0A7Y2QB70-F1
#
_entry.id   AF-A0A7Y2QB70-F1
#
_cell.length_a   1.000
_cell.length_b   1.000
_cell.length_c   1.000
_cell.angle_alpha   90.00
_cell.angle_beta   90.00
_cell.angle_gamma   90.00
#
_symmetry.space_group_name_H-M   'P 1'
#
loop_
_entity.id
_entity.type
_entity.pdbx_description
1 polymer ?
#
loop_
_entity_poly.entity_id
_entity_poly.type
_entity_poly.pdbx_seq_one_letter_code
_entity_poly.pdbx_strand_id
1 'polypeptide(L)' 'PILRFGSVPQSVEVHILDRPGQPFLGTGEAAQGPTCAALANALRNATGKRLVDLPLSRNRVREATRLG' A
#
# COMPACT_ATOMS: atom_id res chain seq x y z
N PRO A 1 -2.57 -8.56 -10.73
CA PRO A 1 -1.17 -8.84 -11.09
C PRO A 1 -0.43 -9.35 -9.86
N ILE A 2 0.53 -10.27 -10.02
CA ILE A 2 1.34 -10.80 -8.92
C ILE A 2 2.70 -10.07 -8.92
N LEU A 3 3.11 -9.57 -7.75
CA LEU A 3 4.37 -8.85 -7.60
C LEU A 3 5.56 -9.79 -7.88
N ARG A 4 6.58 -9.30 -8.60
CA ARG A 4 7.86 -10.00 -8.76
C ARG A 4 8.89 -9.38 -7.81
N PHE A 5 9.98 -10.08 -7.52
CA PHE A 5 11.02 -9.58 -6.60
C PHE A 5 11.56 -8.20 -6.98
N GLY A 6 11.76 -7.93 -8.28
CA GLY A 6 12.19 -6.60 -8.75
C GLY A 6 11.17 -5.48 -8.61
N SER A 7 9.95 -5.77 -8.13
CA SER A 7 8.89 -4.78 -7.88
C SER A 7 8.69 -4.48 -6.39
N VAL A 8 9.41 -5.18 -5.50
CA VAL A 8 9.38 -4.93 -4.05
C VAL A 8 10.14 -3.63 -3.76
N PRO A 9 9.72 -2.81 -2.78
CA PRO A 9 10.51 -1.67 -2.31
C PRO A 9 11.92 -2.06 -1.88
N GLN A 10 12.84 -1.09 -1.88
CA GLN A 10 14.23 -1.33 -1.44
C GLN A 10 14.32 -1.75 0.03
N SER A 11 13.39 -1.31 0.88
CA SER A 11 13.32 -1.66 2.30
C SER A 11 11.88 -1.88 2.75
N VAL A 12 11.72 -2.75 3.76
CA VAL A 12 10.48 -2.96 4.50
C VAL A 12 10.86 -3.03 5.98
N GLU A 13 10.31 -2.13 6.79
CA GLU A 13 10.51 -2.10 8.23
C GLU A 13 9.29 -2.69 8.94
N VAL A 14 9.54 -3.53 9.94
CA VAL A 14 8.48 -4.17 10.74
C VAL A 14 8.73 -3.86 12.20
N HIS A 15 7.78 -3.17 12.82
CA HIS A 15 7.80 -2.87 14.25
C HIS A 15 6.84 -3.81 14.97
N ILE A 16 7.37 -4.62 15.89
CA ILE A 16 6.56 -5.48 16.75
C ILE A 16 6.23 -4.70 18.02
N LEU A 17 4.94 -4.54 18.29
CA LEU A 17 4.46 -3.87 19.50
C LEU A 17 4.16 -4.94 20.55
N ASP A 18 4.92 -4.91 21.65
CA ASP A 18 4.68 -5.81 22.77
C ASP A 18 3.39 -5.42 23.52
N ARG A 19 2.55 -6.41 23.81
CA ARG A 19 1.22 -6.23 24.43
C ARG A 19 1.01 -7.29 25.54
N PRO A 20 1.76 -7.20 26.64
CA PRO A 20 1.69 -8.20 27.71
C PRO A 20 0.29 -8.26 28.32
N GLY A 21 -0.15 -9.48 28.65
CA GLY A 21 -1.47 -9.74 29.25
C GLY A 21 -2.66 -9.67 28.28
N GLN A 22 -2.45 -9.29 27.01
CA GLN A 22 -3.50 -9.33 25.99
C GLN A 22 -3.55 -10.71 25.31
N PRO A 23 -4.74 -11.18 24.87
CA PRO A 23 -4.84 -12.39 24.06
C PRO A 23 -4.07 -12.27 22.73
N PHE A 24 -3.57 -13.39 22.23
CA PHE A 24 -2.97 -13.47 20.91
C PHE A 24 -4.04 -13.26 19.82
N LEU A 25 -3.68 -12.51 18.76
CA LEU A 25 -4.50 -12.33 17.57
C LEU A 25 -3.70 -12.72 16.33
N GLY A 26 -4.38 -13.36 15.36
CA GLY A 26 -3.77 -13.68 14.07
C GLY A 26 -3.41 -12.42 13.28
N THR A 27 -2.22 -12.39 12.68
CA THR A 27 -1.72 -11.23 11.92
C THR A 27 -1.59 -11.48 10.41
N GLY A 28 -1.88 -12.70 9.93
CA GLY A 28 -1.60 -13.10 8.54
C GLY A 28 -2.27 -12.20 7.49
N GLU A 29 -3.45 -11.65 7.81
CA GLU A 29 -4.24 -10.84 6.88
C GLU A 29 -4.26 -9.35 7.27
N ALA A 30 -3.77 -9.02 8.47
CA ALA A 30 -3.93 -7.69 9.07
C ALA A 30 -3.27 -6.58 8.24
N ALA A 31 -2.17 -6.88 7.56
CA ALA A 31 -1.42 -5.93 6.74
C ALA A 31 -2.08 -5.64 5.38
N GLN A 32 -2.90 -6.55 4.84
CA GLN A 32 -3.26 -6.54 3.42
C GLN A 32 -4.18 -5.36 3.04
N GLY A 33 -5.18 -5.07 3.88
CA GLY A 33 -6.07 -3.92 3.70
C GLY A 33 -5.35 -2.56 3.88
N PRO A 34 -4.71 -2.32 5.03
CA PRO A 34 -3.99 -1.07 5.30
C PRO A 34 -2.91 -0.74 4.28
N THR A 35 -2.18 -1.73 3.78
CA THR A 35 -1.10 -1.51 2.78
C THR A 35 -1.65 -0.92 1.48
N CYS A 36 -2.75 -1.47 0.94
CA CYS A 36 -3.38 -0.95 -0.28
C CYS A 36 -3.88 0.49 -0.10
N ALA A 37 -4.52 0.78 1.04
CA ALA A 37 -5.01 2.12 1.35
C ALA A 37 -3.87 3.13 1.55
N ALA A 38 -2.78 2.74 2.23
CA ALA A 38 -1.61 3.57 2.43
C ALA A 38 -0.95 3.95 1.09
N LEU A 39 -0.84 3.01 0.15
CA LEU A 39 -0.30 3.29 -1.18
C LEU A 39 -1.18 4.26 -1.98
N ALA A 40 -2.51 4.10 -1.94
CA ALA A 40 -3.45 5.03 -2.57
C ALA A 40 -3.38 6.44 -1.95
N ASN A 41 -3.20 6.53 -0.62
CA ASN A 41 -3.00 7.79 0.07
C ASN A 41 -1.66 8.44 -0.31
N ALA A 42 -0.58 7.67 -0.44
CA ALA A 42 0.72 8.16 -0.88
C ALA A 42 0.63 8.73 -2.31
N LEU A 43 -0.09 8.06 -3.22
CA LEU A 43 -0.33 8.59 -4.57
C LEU A 43 -1.11 9.92 -4.52
N ARG A 44 -2.16 10.00 -3.69
CA ARG A 44 -2.90 11.27 -3.50
C ARG A 44 -2.00 12.36 -2.93
N ASN A 45 -1.17 12.04 -1.96
CA ASN A 45 -0.24 13.00 -1.37
C ASN A 45 0.77 13.51 -2.42
N ALA A 46 1.32 12.63 -3.26
CA ALA A 46 2.29 12.99 -4.28
C ALA A 46 1.69 13.74 -5.49
N THR A 47 0.42 13.53 -5.80
CA THR A 47 -0.19 13.99 -7.08
C THR A 47 -1.39 14.92 -6.91
N GLY A 48 -1.93 15.04 -5.70
CA GLY A 48 -3.21 15.70 -5.41
C GLY A 48 -4.44 14.95 -5.89
N LYS A 49 -4.29 13.80 -6.60
CA LYS A 49 -5.39 13.06 -7.21
C LYS A 49 -5.80 11.86 -6.34
N ARG A 50 -7.10 11.76 -6.06
CA ARG A 50 -7.66 10.59 -5.38
C ARG A 50 -8.07 9.56 -6.43
N LEU A 51 -7.43 8.40 -6.42
CA LEU A 51 -7.84 7.24 -7.20
C LEU A 51 -8.46 6.21 -6.26
N VAL A 52 -9.63 5.69 -6.63
CA VAL A 52 -10.38 4.69 -5.85
C VAL A 52 -10.60 3.38 -6.60
N ASP A 53 -10.44 3.40 -7.93
CA ASP A 53 -10.65 2.23 -8.78
C ASP A 53 -9.35 1.41 -8.92
N LEU A 54 -9.35 0.23 -8.30
CA LEU A 54 -8.24 -0.70 -8.37
C LEU A 54 -8.26 -1.55 -9.65
N PRO A 55 -7.11 -2.06 -10.12
CA PRO A 55 -5.76 -1.73 -9.64
C PRO A 55 -5.29 -0.33 -10.06
N LEU A 56 -4.39 0.27 -9.28
CA LEU A 56 -3.68 1.52 -9.61
C LEU A 56 -2.60 1.29 -10.67
N SER A 57 -3.01 0.94 -11.89
CA SER A 57 -2.09 0.65 -13.00
C SER A 57 -1.37 1.90 -13.50
N ARG A 58 -0.21 1.72 -14.13
CA ARG A 58 0.56 2.82 -14.76
C ARG A 58 -0.31 3.70 -15.66
N ASN A 59 -1.14 3.11 -16.51
CA ASN A 59 -1.98 3.86 -17.45
C ASN A 59 -3.01 4.72 -16.70
N ARG A 60 -3.71 4.16 -15.72
CA ARG A 60 -4.69 4.89 -14.91
C ARG A 60 -4.05 6.01 -14.11
N VAL A 61 -2.87 5.77 -13.54
CA VAL A 61 -2.12 6.79 -12.81
C VAL A 61 -1.70 7.93 -13.74
N ARG A 62 -1.13 7.64 -14.93
CA ARG A 62 -0.74 8.69 -15.88
C ARG A 62 -1.93 9.51 -16.37
N GLU A 63 -3.04 8.84 -16.71
CA GLU A 63 -4.27 9.49 -17.15
C GLU A 63 -4.83 10.42 -16.06
N ALA A 64 -4.92 9.95 -14.82
CA ALA A 64 -5.47 10.73 -13.71
C ALA A 64 -4.60 11.94 -13.33
N THR A 65 -3.29 11.82 -13.49
CA THR A 65 -2.31 12.82 -13.02
C THR A 65 -1.85 13.79 -14.10
N ARG A 66 -2.13 13.53 -15.38
CA ARG A 66 -1.57 14.28 -16.52
C ARG A 66 -0.05 14.38 -16.46
N LEU A 67 0.61 13.37 -15.88
CA LEU A 67 2.06 13.23 -15.96
C LEU A 67 2.43 12.88 -17.41
N GLY A 68 2.80 13.92 -18.17
CA GLY A 68 3.39 13.82 -19.51
C GLY A 68 4.64 12.97 -19.49
#